data_AF-A0A1I2X8H5-F1
#
_entry.id   AF-A0A1I2X8H5-F1
#
_cell.length_a   1.000
_cell.length_b   1.000
_cell.length_c   1.000
_cell.angle_alpha   90.00
_cell.angle_beta   90.00
_cell.angle_gamma   90.00
#
_symmetry.space_group_name_H-M   'P 1'
#
loop_
_entity.id
_entity.type
_entity.pdbx_description
1 polymer ?
#
loop_
_entity_poly.entity_id
_entity_poly.type
_entity_poly.pdbx_seq_one_letter_code
_entity_poly.pdbx_strand_id
1 'polypeptide(L)'
;MEAVPGRGSWYDNGPGQAAALARLRAEHADLLAALDCDVAPPYRFALAAALSFHWCVGGFLSEGRRQMDRALAVAPEPTPARGRALLAAIWVAQTQGDLAAAGRWLDEAEALASNISR
;
A
#
# COMPACT_ATOMS: atom_id res chain seq x y z
N MET A 1 -3.97 30.90 4.01
CA MET A 1 -3.60 29.59 3.42
C MET A 1 -4.10 28.54 4.39
N GLU A 2 -5.38 28.18 4.26
CA GLU A 2 -6.09 27.30 5.19
C GLU A 2 -5.65 25.84 4.99
N ALA A 3 -5.41 25.16 6.11
CA ALA A 3 -5.17 23.74 6.16
C ALA A 3 -6.45 22.99 5.76
N VAL A 4 -6.36 22.18 4.71
CA VAL A 4 -7.42 21.22 4.35
C VAL A 4 -7.33 20.04 5.35
N PRO A 5 -8.33 19.82 6.22
CA PRO A 5 -8.33 18.68 7.12
C PRO A 5 -8.80 17.45 6.34
N GLY A 6 -8.12 16.31 6.52
CA GLY A 6 -8.62 15.01 6.06
C GLY A 6 -8.08 14.53 4.71
N ARG A 7 -6.76 14.47 4.56
CA ARG A 7 -6.09 13.38 3.83
C ARG A 7 -4.82 13.08 4.61
N GLY A 8 -4.86 12.08 5.49
CA GLY A 8 -3.66 11.63 6.19
C GLY A 8 -2.63 11.20 5.15
N SER A 9 -1.67 12.08 4.88
CA SER A 9 -0.48 11.71 4.13
C SER A 9 0.26 10.71 5.01
N TRP A 10 0.56 9.52 4.49
CA TRP A 10 1.34 8.48 5.17
C TRP A 10 2.77 8.95 5.55
N TYR A 11 3.14 10.17 5.17
CA TYR A 11 4.39 10.85 5.52
C TYR A 11 4.30 11.80 6.72
N ASP A 12 3.13 11.96 7.35
CA ASP A 12 3.01 12.78 8.57
C ASP A 12 3.67 12.07 9.76
N ASN A 13 4.97 12.33 9.94
CA ASN A 13 5.81 11.88 11.06
C ASN A 13 5.48 12.66 12.34
N GLY A 14 4.27 12.46 12.88
CA GLY A 14 3.80 13.11 14.10
C GLY A 14 3.53 12.13 15.26
N PRO A 15 3.32 12.63 16.49
CA PRO A 15 3.05 11.82 17.69
C PRO A 15 1.82 10.90 17.56
N GLY A 16 0.94 11.14 16.59
CA GLY A 16 -0.19 10.26 16.26
C GLY A 16 0.21 8.93 15.58
N GLN A 17 1.42 8.81 15.02
CA GLN A 17 1.86 7.58 14.32
C GLN A 17 1.90 6.37 15.24
N ALA A 18 2.37 6.52 16.48
CA ALA A 18 2.45 5.40 17.42
C ALA A 18 1.05 4.87 17.79
N ALA A 19 0.09 5.77 18.01
CA ALA A 19 -1.30 5.42 18.28
C ALA A 19 -1.98 4.78 17.07
N ALA A 20 -1.77 5.33 15.87
CA ALA A 20 -2.26 4.76 14.62
C ALA A 20 -1.68 3.36 14.36
N LEU A 21 -0.38 3.16 14.57
CA LEU A 21 0.28 1.87 14.44
C LEU A 21 -0.25 0.85 15.46
N ALA A 22 -0.47 1.27 16.71
CA ALA A 22 -1.07 0.43 17.74
C ALA A 22 -2.49 0.00 17.36
N ARG A 23 -3.29 0.91 16.79
CA ARG A 23 -4.64 0.60 16.30
C ARG A 23 -4.59 -0.39 15.14
N LEU A 24 -3.73 -0.15 14.14
CA LEU A 24 -3.54 -1.06 13.00
C LEU A 24 -3.06 -2.45 13.46
N ARG A 25 -2.20 -2.53 14.48
CA ARG A 25 -1.81 -3.81 15.09
C ARG A 25 -2.97 -4.51 15.76
N ALA A 26 -3.81 -3.78 16.49
CA ALA A 26 -4.97 -4.36 17.17
C ALA A 26 -6.04 -4.88 16.18
N GLU A 27 -6.23 -4.18 15.05
CA GLU A 27 -7.19 -4.55 14.00
C GLU A 27 -6.58 -5.46 12.91
N HIS A 28 -5.33 -5.91 13.08
CA HIS A 28 -4.57 -6.54 12.00
C HIS A 28 -5.32 -7.72 11.34
N ALA A 29 -5.90 -8.61 12.15
CA ALA A 29 -6.66 -9.76 11.65
C ALA A 29 -7.90 -9.34 10.85
N ASP A 30 -8.65 -8.35 11.33
CA ASP A 30 -9.84 -7.84 10.65
C ASP A 30 -9.48 -7.16 9.33
N LEU A 31 -8.37 -6.42 9.30
CA LEU A 31 -7.87 -5.74 8.10
C LEU A 31 -7.35 -6.75 7.05
N LEU A 32 -6.71 -7.85 7.48
CA LEU A 32 -6.34 -8.94 6.57
C LEU A 32 -7.58 -9.65 6.02
N ALA A 33 -8.58 -9.93 6.85
CA ALA A 33 -9.85 -10.51 6.39
C ALA A 33 -10.55 -9.59 5.36
N ALA A 34 -10.50 -8.27 5.58
CA ALA A 34 -11.06 -7.30 4.63
C ALA A 34 -10.32 -7.28 3.27
N LEU A 35 -9.02 -7.60 3.22
CA LEU A 35 -8.29 -7.78 1.95
C LEU A 35 -8.76 -9.02 1.18
N ASP A 36 -9.13 -10.08 1.89
CA ASP A 36 -9.58 -11.37 1.32
C ASP A 36 -11.07 -11.35 0.91
N CYS A 37 -11.88 -10.45 1.48
CA CYS A 37 -13.25 -10.23 1.06
C CYS A 37 -13.35 -9.78 -0.40
N ASP A 38 -14.50 -10.03 -1.05
CA ASP A 38 -14.79 -9.57 -2.40
C ASP A 38 -15.11 -8.06 -2.42
N VAL A 39 -14.06 -7.25 -2.26
CA VAL A 39 -14.13 -5.79 -2.33
C VAL A 39 -13.66 -5.29 -3.69
N ALA A 40 -14.27 -4.20 -4.15
CA ALA A 40 -13.90 -3.59 -5.41
C ALA A 40 -12.40 -3.20 -5.42
N PRO A 41 -11.67 -3.41 -6.54
CA PRO A 41 -10.22 -3.26 -6.56
C PRO A 41 -9.66 -1.93 -6.03
N PRO A 42 -10.27 -0.76 -6.29
CA PRO A 42 -9.80 0.51 -5.73
C PRO A 42 -9.77 0.52 -4.19
N TYR A 43 -10.75 -0.13 -3.53
CA TYR A 43 -10.80 -0.22 -2.07
C TYR A 43 -9.74 -1.18 -1.55
N ARG A 44 -9.54 -2.33 -2.22
CA ARG A 44 -8.46 -3.26 -1.89
C ARG A 44 -7.08 -2.59 -1.98
N PHE A 45 -6.86 -1.81 -3.03
CA PHE A 45 -5.62 -1.05 -3.23
C PHE A 45 -5.40 0.02 -2.15
N ALA A 46 -6.45 0.77 -1.80
CA ALA A 46 -6.37 1.76 -0.73
C ALA A 46 -6.05 1.11 0.63
N LEU A 47 -6.69 -0.03 0.92
CA LEU A 47 -6.46 -0.79 2.15
C LEU A 47 -5.03 -1.35 2.21
N ALA A 48 -4.56 -1.99 1.13
CA ALA A 48 -3.19 -2.51 1.06
C ALA A 48 -2.15 -1.38 1.20
N ALA A 49 -2.38 -0.23 0.55
CA ALA A 49 -1.52 0.94 0.68
C ALA A 49 -1.51 1.48 2.13
N ALA A 50 -2.64 1.54 2.81
CA ALA A 50 -2.72 1.98 4.20
C ALA A 50 -1.98 1.02 5.17
N LEU A 51 -2.05 -0.29 4.92
CA LEU A 51 -1.37 -1.32 5.72
C LEU A 51 0.15 -1.36 5.51
N SER A 52 0.67 -0.76 4.44
CA SER A 52 2.11 -0.74 4.16
C SER A 52 2.94 -0.23 5.34
N PHE A 53 2.46 0.79 6.06
CA PHE A 53 3.15 1.32 7.24
C PHE A 53 3.17 0.33 8.39
N HIS A 54 2.05 -0.35 8.63
CA HIS A 54 1.97 -1.40 9.62
C HIS A 54 2.93 -2.55 9.29
N TRP A 55 3.04 -2.96 8.03
CA TRP A 55 3.98 -4.03 7.65
C TRP A 55 5.44 -3.61 7.77
N CYS A 56 5.80 -2.41 7.30
CA CYS A 56 7.18 -1.91 7.33
C CYS A 56 7.68 -1.61 8.74
N VAL A 57 6.87 -0.93 9.56
CA VAL A 57 7.27 -0.49 10.91
C VAL A 57 6.87 -1.52 11.99
N GLY A 58 5.88 -2.36 11.71
CA GLY A 58 5.42 -3.42 12.60
C GLY A 58 6.23 -4.71 12.55
N GLY A 59 7.11 -4.89 11.56
CA GLY A 59 7.94 -6.09 11.42
C GLY A 59 7.27 -7.24 10.64
N PHE A 60 6.21 -6.97 9.88
CA PHE A 60 5.43 -7.96 9.14
C PHE A 60 5.73 -7.92 7.62
N LEU A 61 6.99 -7.66 7.26
CA LEU A 61 7.40 -7.39 5.86
C LEU A 61 7.05 -8.51 4.87
N SER A 62 7.31 -9.77 5.25
CA SER A 62 7.01 -10.93 4.39
C SER A 62 5.52 -11.13 4.16
N GLU A 63 4.69 -10.81 5.15
CA GLU A 63 3.24 -10.85 4.99
C GLU A 63 2.76 -9.71 4.11
N GLY A 64 3.25 -8.50 4.36
CA GLY A 64 2.97 -7.35 3.50
C GLY A 64 3.35 -7.61 2.05
N ARG A 65 4.45 -8.31 1.78
CA ARG A 65 4.81 -8.73 0.42
C ARG A 65 3.73 -9.59 -0.23
N ARG A 66 3.35 -10.69 0.43
CA ARG A 66 2.35 -11.62 -0.09
C ARG A 66 1.00 -10.95 -0.31
N GLN A 67 0.60 -10.06 0.60
CA GLN A 67 -0.67 -9.34 0.48
C GLN A 67 -0.63 -8.30 -0.64
N MET A 68 0.49 -7.61 -0.85
CA MET A 68 0.65 -6.70 -2.00
C MET A 68 0.59 -7.46 -3.34
N ASP A 69 1.30 -8.59 -3.45
CA ASP A 69 1.28 -9.42 -4.67
C ASP A 69 -0.15 -9.89 -4.98
N ARG A 70 -0.88 -10.37 -3.96
CA ARG A 70 -2.29 -10.77 -4.10
C ARG A 70 -3.18 -9.61 -4.52
N ALA A 71 -3.08 -8.46 -3.85
CA ALA A 71 -3.91 -7.31 -4.15
C ALA A 71 -3.70 -6.83 -5.59
N LEU A 72 -2.43 -6.74 -6.03
CA LEU A 72 -2.07 -6.31 -7.38
C LEU A 72 -2.41 -7.33 -8.47
N ALA A 73 -2.57 -8.61 -8.14
CA ALA A 73 -2.99 -9.62 -9.11
C ALA A 73 -4.48 -9.53 -9.50
N VAL A 74 -5.34 -8.93 -8.65
CA VAL A 74 -6.81 -8.98 -8.87
C VAL A 74 -7.31 -8.05 -9.98
N ALA A 75 -6.66 -6.90 -10.19
CA ALA A 75 -7.12 -5.91 -11.18
C ALA A 75 -5.94 -5.27 -11.90
N PRO A 76 -5.51 -5.82 -13.05
CA PRO A 76 -4.33 -5.35 -13.79
C PRO A 76 -4.56 -4.01 -14.51
N GLU A 77 -5.77 -3.47 -14.49
CA GLU A 77 -6.12 -2.28 -15.25
C GLU A 77 -5.31 -1.04 -14.81
N PRO A 78 -4.82 -0.22 -15.76
CA PRO A 78 -3.96 0.92 -15.48
C PRO A 78 -4.77 2.09 -14.90
N THR A 79 -5.02 2.03 -13.60
CA THR A 79 -5.77 3.05 -12.87
C THR A 79 -4.86 3.85 -11.93
N PRO A 80 -5.21 5.12 -11.61
CA PRO A 80 -4.48 5.87 -10.59
C PRO A 80 -4.44 5.19 -9.21
N ALA A 81 -5.48 4.41 -8.87
CA ALA A 81 -5.51 3.62 -7.63
C ALA A 81 -4.46 2.50 -7.64
N ARG A 82 -4.34 1.77 -8.76
CA ARG A 82 -3.28 0.77 -8.96
C ARG A 82 -1.90 1.39 -8.86
N GLY A 83 -1.67 2.55 -9.49
CA GLY A 83 -0.40 3.29 -9.38
C GLY A 83 0.02 3.56 -7.93
N ARG A 84 -0.91 4.00 -7.07
CA ARG A 84 -0.62 4.20 -5.63
C ARG A 84 -0.30 2.89 -4.91
N ALA A 85 -0.99 1.80 -5.23
CA ALA A 85 -0.69 0.49 -4.66
C ALA A 85 0.69 -0.03 -5.08
N LEU A 86 1.09 0.18 -6.34
CA LEU A 86 2.44 -0.15 -6.84
C LEU A 86 3.52 0.60 -6.06
N LEU A 87 3.35 1.91 -5.83
CA LEU A 87 4.29 2.70 -5.02
C LEU A 87 4.41 2.16 -3.58
N ALA A 88 3.29 1.76 -2.98
CA ALA A 88 3.31 1.12 -1.66
C ALA A 88 4.05 -0.22 -1.71
N ALA A 89 3.79 -1.07 -2.71
CA ALA A 89 4.46 -2.37 -2.87
C ALA A 89 5.98 -2.23 -3.07
N ILE A 90 6.42 -1.23 -3.84
CA ILE A 90 7.84 -0.87 -4.02
C ILE A 90 8.47 -0.53 -2.66
N TRP A 91 7.80 0.27 -1.83
CA TRP A 91 8.33 0.64 -0.51
C TRP A 91 8.47 -0.57 0.41
N VAL A 92 7.45 -1.45 0.49
CA VAL A 92 7.57 -2.68 1.30
C VAL A 92 8.70 -3.56 0.75
N ALA A 93 8.84 -3.69 -0.58
CA ALA A 93 9.86 -4.51 -1.22
C ALA A 93 11.28 -4.05 -0.92
N GLN A 94 11.54 -2.75 -1.07
CA GLN A 94 12.81 -2.15 -0.70
C GLN A 94 13.12 -2.32 0.79
N THR A 95 12.12 -2.13 1.66
CA THR A 95 12.29 -2.29 3.11
C THR A 95 12.62 -3.74 3.50
N GLN A 96 12.11 -4.73 2.76
CA GLN A 96 12.47 -6.15 2.94
C GLN A 96 13.85 -6.51 2.32
N GLY A 97 14.45 -5.61 1.55
CA GLY A 97 15.67 -5.90 0.77
C GLY A 97 15.43 -6.70 -0.51
N ASP A 98 14.18 -6.91 -0.92
CA ASP A 98 13.81 -7.58 -2.17
C ASP A 98 13.82 -6.57 -3.32
N LEU A 99 15.02 -6.17 -3.73
CA LEU A 99 15.22 -5.18 -4.79
C LEU A 99 14.76 -5.69 -6.16
N ALA A 100 14.76 -7.00 -6.38
CA ALA A 100 14.25 -7.59 -7.60
C ALA A 100 12.73 -7.39 -7.72
N ALA A 101 11.97 -7.61 -6.65
CA ALA A 101 10.54 -7.31 -6.64
C ALA A 101 10.27 -5.81 -6.75
N ALA A 102 11.05 -4.98 -6.04
CA ALA A 102 10.92 -3.52 -6.13
C ALA A 102 11.11 -3.02 -7.56
N GLY A 103 12.11 -3.52 -8.29
CA GLY A 103 12.35 -3.18 -9.69
C GLY A 103 11.18 -3.53 -10.60
N ARG A 104 10.65 -4.76 -10.49
CA ARG A 104 9.47 -5.17 -11.29
C ARG A 104 8.26 -4.26 -11.08
N TRP A 105 7.98 -3.88 -9.84
CA TRP A 105 6.86 -2.99 -9.54
C TRP A 105 7.10 -1.55 -10.00
N LEU A 106 8.37 -1.10 -10.01
CA LEU A 106 8.74 0.20 -10.55
C LEU A 106 8.53 0.25 -12.07
N ASP A 107 9.00 -0.76 -12.80
CA ASP A 107 8.80 -0.89 -14.25
C ASP A 107 7.30 -0.82 -14.60
N GLU A 108 6.45 -1.50 -13.83
CA GLU A 108 5.00 -1.46 -14.03
C GLU A 108 4.40 -0.08 -13.72
N ALA A 109 4.87 0.58 -12.66
CA ALA A 109 4.41 1.92 -12.30
C ALA A 109 4.78 2.96 -13.38
N GLU A 110 5.97 2.85 -13.97
CA GLU A 110 6.42 3.71 -15.09
C GLU A 110 5.59 3.47 -16.36
N ALA A 111 5.33 2.21 -16.69
CA ALA A 111 4.47 1.85 -17.82
C ALA A 111 3.04 2.39 -17.62
N LEU A 112 2.50 2.28 -16.41
CA LEU A 112 1.18 2.82 -16.07
C LEU A 112 1.14 4.34 -16.16
N ALA A 113 2.15 5.04 -15.63
CA ALA A 113 2.23 6.50 -15.71
C ALA A 113 2.21 7.00 -17.17
N SER A 114 2.97 6.32 -18.04
CA SER A 114 3.03 6.60 -19.48
C SER A 114 1.70 6.41 -20.20
N ASN A 115 0.88 5.45 -19.75
CA ASN A 115 -0.44 5.16 -20.31
C ASN A 115 -1.51 6.17 -19.88
N ILE A 116 -1.43 6.70 -18.65
CA ILE A 116 -2.40 7.67 -18.13
C ILE A 116 -2.11 9.09 -18.64
N SER A 117 -0.88 9.40 -19.00
CA SER A 117 -0.48 10.72 -19.52
C SER A 117 -0.80 10.98 -21.00
N ARG A 118 -1.44 10.02 -21.69
CA ARG A 118 -1.80 10.11 -23.12
C ARG A 118 -3.30 10.33 -23.28
#